data_AF-A0A2A4QCK4-F1
#
_entry.id   AF-A0A2A4QCK4-F1
#
_cell.length_a   1.000
_cell.length_b   1.000
_cell.length_c   1.000
_cell.angle_alpha   90.00
_cell.angle_beta   90.00
_cell.angle_gamma   90.00
#
_symmetry.space_group_name_H-M   'P 1'
#
loop_
_entity.id
_entity.type
_entity.pdbx_description
1 polymer ?
#
loop_
_entity_poly.entity_id
_entity_poly.type
_entity_poly.pdbx_seq_one_letter_code
_entity_poly.pdbx_strand_id
1 'polypeptide(L)' 'MSSLVELLEVNGQCLTNADKKRICSLLLSWSETEAETISWFETEIIPACGSKTPIEMCKKGECKSLLEYINHIDRGGFS' A
#
# COMPACT_ATOMS: atom_id res chain seq x y z
N MET A 1 10.54 4.43 14.52
CA MET A 1 9.44 3.76 13.78
C MET A 1 9.41 4.37 12.39
N SER A 2 9.14 3.58 11.36
CA SER A 2 8.97 4.08 9.99
C SER A 2 7.63 4.83 9.92
N SER A 3 7.61 6.03 9.33
CA SER A 3 6.39 6.83 9.15
C SER A 3 5.35 6.13 8.28
N LEU A 4 5.78 5.25 7.37
CA LEU A 4 4.88 4.39 6.61
C LEU A 4 4.15 3.37 7.50
N VAL A 5 4.83 2.82 8.52
CA VAL A 5 4.19 1.89 9.47
C VAL A 5 3.11 2.62 10.26
N GLU A 6 3.39 3.83 10.75
CA GLU A 6 2.40 4.66 11.46
C GLU A 6 1.19 4.98 10.56
N LEU A 7 1.44 5.29 9.28
CA LEU A 7 0.38 5.53 8.30
C LEU A 7 -0.54 4.31 8.14
N LEU A 8 0.02 3.10 8.04
CA LEU A 8 -0.73 1.85 7.95
C LEU A 8 -1.40 1.47 9.27
N GLU A 9 -0.84 1.85 10.41
CA GLU A 9 -1.47 1.64 11.71
C GLU A 9 -2.73 2.50 11.87
N VAL A 10 -2.66 3.77 11.47
CA VAL A 10 -3.77 4.71 11.54
C VAL A 10 -4.87 4.40 10.52
N ASN A 11 -4.50 4.14 9.26
CA ASN A 11 -5.46 4.04 8.16
C ASN A 11 -5.81 2.58 7.79
N GLY A 12 -4.90 1.64 8.00
CA GLY A 12 -5.02 0.25 7.59
C GLY A 12 -5.64 -0.65 8.65
N GLN A 13 -6.76 -0.23 9.27
CA GLN A 13 -7.44 -1.04 10.30
C GLN A 13 -7.93 -2.39 9.76
N CYS A 14 -8.17 -2.49 8.45
CA CYS A 14 -8.51 -3.74 7.77
C CYS A 14 -7.31 -4.64 7.42
N LEU A 15 -6.07 -4.23 7.68
CA LEU A 15 -4.87 -5.04 7.46
C LEU A 15 -4.44 -5.75 8.74
N THR A 16 -4.03 -7.00 8.64
CA THR A 16 -3.35 -7.67 9.75
C THR A 16 -1.96 -7.09 9.97
N ASN A 17 -1.37 -7.30 11.16
CA ASN A 17 0.01 -6.88 11.41
C ASN A 17 1.02 -7.55 10.45
N ALA A 18 0.73 -8.76 9.98
CA ALA A 18 1.55 -9.44 8.98
C ALA A 18 1.44 -8.73 7.62
N ASP A 19 0.24 -8.34 7.21
CA ASP A 19 0.01 -7.60 5.97
C ASP A 19 0.71 -6.24 5.99
N LYS A 20 0.59 -5.49 7.10
CA LYS A 20 1.26 -4.18 7.26
C LYS A 20 2.77 -4.31 7.10
N LYS A 21 3.40 -5.27 7.78
CA LYS A 21 4.84 -5.53 7.67
C LYS A 21 5.24 -5.91 6.24
N ARG A 22 4.46 -6.77 5.60
CA ARG A 22 4.71 -7.20 4.23
C ARG A 22 4.63 -6.04 3.24
N ILE A 23 3.55 -5.26 3.29
CA ILE A 23 3.35 -4.08 2.43
C ILE A 23 4.50 -3.10 2.63
N CYS A 24 4.82 -2.74 3.88
CA CYS A 24 5.95 -1.85 4.16
C CYS A 24 7.25 -2.36 3.55
N SER A 25 7.58 -3.64 3.76
CA SER A 25 8.82 -4.21 3.23
C SER A 25 8.87 -4.20 1.70
N LEU A 26 7.75 -4.50 1.03
CA LEU A 26 7.68 -4.51 -0.43
C LEU A 26 7.79 -3.10 -1.00
N LEU A 27 6.98 -2.17 -0.51
CA LEU A 27 6.98 -0.80 -1.02
C LEU A 27 8.33 -0.12 -0.81
N LEU A 28 8.94 -0.28 0.38
CA LEU A 28 10.28 0.24 0.66
C LEU A 28 11.37 -0.41 -0.22
N SER A 29 11.17 -1.64 -0.70
CA SER A 29 12.09 -2.29 -1.64
C SER A 29 11.94 -1.79 -3.08
N TRP A 30 10.82 -1.15 -3.40
CA TRP A 30 10.54 -0.58 -4.73
C TRP A 30 10.89 0.90 -4.84
N SER A 31 11.00 1.61 -3.71
CA SER A 31 11.37 3.03 -3.65
C SER A 31 12.83 3.24 -3.27
N GLU A 32 13.42 4.36 -3.68
CA GLU A 32 14.74 4.77 -3.17
C GLU A 32 14.63 5.34 -1.75
N THR A 33 13.50 5.98 -1.42
CA THR A 33 13.27 6.58 -0.11
C THR A 33 11.89 6.27 0.48
N GLU A 34 11.81 6.28 1.81
CA GLU A 34 10.52 6.14 2.52
C GLU A 34 9.53 7.27 2.15
N ALA A 35 10.03 8.48 1.90
CA ALA A 35 9.20 9.61 1.51
C ALA A 35 8.50 9.39 0.16
N GLU A 36 9.18 8.77 -0.82
CA GLU A 36 8.57 8.38 -2.10
C GLU A 36 7.49 7.33 -1.91
N THR A 37 7.74 6.33 -1.05
CA THR A 37 6.73 5.31 -0.73
C THR A 37 5.48 5.96 -0.11
N ILE A 38 5.66 6.89 0.83
CA ILE A 38 4.54 7.59 1.46
C ILE A 38 3.80 8.46 0.42
N SER A 39 4.54 9.20 -0.41
CA SER A 39 3.94 10.02 -1.48
C SER A 39 3.11 9.17 -2.43
N TRP A 40 3.63 8.02 -2.86
CA TRP A 40 2.88 7.05 -3.68
C TRP A 40 1.61 6.57 -2.96
N PHE A 41 1.74 6.22 -1.68
CA PHE A 41 0.60 5.72 -0.88
C PHE A 41 -0.53 6.75 -0.73
N GLU A 42 -0.20 8.03 -0.68
CA GLU A 42 -1.15 9.11 -0.48
C GLU A 42 -1.72 9.68 -1.78
N THR A 43 -0.93 9.69 -2.87
CA THR A 43 -1.22 10.48 -4.07
C THR A 43 -1.42 9.64 -5.33
N GLU A 44 -0.86 8.43 -5.42
CA GLU A 44 -0.97 7.62 -6.63
C GLU A 44 -2.39 7.07 -6.77
N ILE A 45 -3.04 7.41 -7.87
CA ILE A 45 -4.35 6.87 -8.23
C ILE A 45 -4.14 5.54 -8.93
N ILE A 46 -4.68 4.46 -8.37
CA ILE A 46 -4.60 3.12 -8.97
C ILE A 46 -5.87 2.86 -9.79
N PRO A 47 -5.82 2.90 -11.15
CA PRO A 47 -7.03 2.74 -11.97
C PRO A 47 -7.68 1.37 -11.80
N ALA A 48 -6.85 0.32 -11.65
CA ALA A 48 -7.31 -1.06 -11.41
C ALA A 48 -8.08 -1.23 -10.09
N CYS A 49 -7.92 -0.29 -9.14
CA CYS A 49 -8.59 -0.29 -7.84
C CYS A 49 -9.77 0.69 -7.79
N GLY A 50 -10.40 0.97 -8.93
CA GLY A 50 -11.50 1.91 -9.03
C GLY A 50 -11.07 3.37 -8.91
N SER A 51 -9.87 3.67 -9.40
CA SER A 51 -9.28 5.02 -9.41
C SER A 51 -9.21 5.67 -8.03
N LYS A 52 -8.67 4.93 -7.06
CA LYS A 52 -8.46 5.36 -5.66
C LYS A 52 -6.99 5.32 -5.32
N THR A 53 -6.60 6.10 -4.33
CA THR A 53 -5.27 5.99 -3.74
C THR A 53 -5.20 4.87 -2.69
N PRO A 54 -4.03 4.29 -2.41
CA PRO A 54 -3.87 3.28 -1.37
C PRO A 54 -4.45 3.70 -0.01
N ILE A 55 -4.26 4.97 0.38
CA ILE A 55 -4.83 5.50 1.63
C ILE A 55 -6.37 5.54 1.60
N GLU A 56 -6.97 5.89 0.46
CA GLU A 56 -8.43 5.87 0.32
C GLU A 56 -8.99 4.46 0.40
N MET A 57 -8.30 3.48 -0.20
CA MET A 57 -8.68 2.06 -0.12
C MET A 57 -8.65 1.57 1.32
N CYS A 58 -7.58 1.88 2.06
CA CYS A 58 -7.48 1.56 3.49
C CYS A 58 -8.63 2.19 4.31
N LYS A 59 -8.89 3.48 4.12
CA LYS A 59 -9.97 4.21 4.80
C LYS A 59 -11.37 3.66 4.47
N LYS A 60 -11.57 3.09 3.29
CA LYS A 60 -12.85 2.51 2.84
C LYS A 60 -13.01 1.02 3.20
N GLY A 61 -12.04 0.42 3.89
CA GLY A 61 -12.10 -1.01 4.20
C GLY A 61 -11.71 -1.93 3.04
N GLU A 62 -11.20 -1.38 1.94
CA GLU A 62 -10.87 -2.08 0.69
C GLU A 62 -9.42 -2.60 0.68
N CYS A 63 -8.86 -2.89 1.85
CA CYS A 63 -7.49 -3.38 2.03
C CYS A 63 -7.18 -4.65 1.22
N LYS A 64 -8.18 -5.50 0.98
CA LYS A 64 -8.02 -6.73 0.20
C LYS A 64 -7.63 -6.42 -1.25
N SER A 65 -8.30 -5.48 -1.89
CA SER A 65 -7.99 -5.07 -3.27
C SER A 65 -6.59 -4.44 -3.35
N LEU A 66 -6.18 -3.69 -2.32
CA LEU A 66 -4.83 -3.12 -2.24
C LEU A 66 -3.77 -4.22 -2.13
N LEU A 67 -4.00 -5.22 -1.27
CA LEU A 67 -3.11 -6.36 -1.12
C LEU A 67 -2.99 -7.18 -2.40
N GLU A 68 -4.11 -7.46 -3.07
CA GLU A 68 -4.13 -8.16 -4.35
C GLU A 68 -3.33 -7.38 -5.39
N TYR A 69 -3.54 -6.07 -5.50
CA TYR A 69 -2.79 -5.21 -6.40
C TYR A 69 -1.27 -5.22 -6.14
N ILE A 70 -0.85 -5.04 -4.88
CA ILE A 70 0.57 -5.08 -4.49
C ILE A 70 1.17 -6.46 -4.79
N ASN A 71 0.45 -7.54 -4.49
CA ASN A 71 0.90 -8.91 -4.82
C ASN A 71 1.04 -9.15 -6.32
N HIS A 72 0.19 -8.53 -7.12
CA HIS A 72 0.29 -8.60 -8.58
C HIS A 72 1.53 -7.87 -9.10
N ILE A 73 1.85 -6.68 -8.58
CA ILE A 73 3.08 -5.97 -8.93
C ILE A 73 4.31 -6.80 -8.56
N ASP A 74 4.35 -7.32 -7.32
CA ASP A 74 5.46 -8.13 -6.79
C ASP A 74 5.79 -9.36 -7.68
N ARG A 75 4.76 -9.92 -8.34
CA ARG A 75 4.90 -11.08 -9.24
C ARG A 75 5.29 -10.72 -10.67
N GLY A 76 5.58 -9.44 -10.97
CA GLY A 76 5.97 -8.97 -12.30
C GLY A 76 4.86 -8.26 -13.08
N GLY A 77 3.73 -7.92 -12.45
CA GLY A 77 2.63 -7.20 -13.10
C GLY A 77 1.90 -8.02 -14.16
N PHE A 78 1.04 -7.37 -14.96
CA PHE A 78 0.42 -8.00 -16.13
C PHE A 78 1.51 -8.37 -17.16
N SER A 79 1.87 -9.64 -17.24
CA SER A 79 2.50 -10.24 -18.43
C SER A 79 1.45 -10.52 -19.50
#